data_AF-A0A955ESB6-F1
#
_entry.id   AF-A0A955ESB6-F1
#
_cell.length_a   1.000
_cell.length_b   1.000
_cell.length_c   1.000
_cell.angle_alpha   90.00
_cell.angle_beta   90.00
_cell.angle_gamma   90.00
#
_symmetry.space_group_name_H-M   'P 1'
#
loop_
_entity.id
_entity.type
_entity.pdbx_description
1 polymer ?
#
loop_
_entity_poly.entity_id
_entity_poly.type
_entity_poly.pdbx_seq_one_letter_code
_entity_poly.pdbx_strand_id
1 'polypeptide(L)'
;MRERTALLLMAVAALVGGLARTDAGDLPAELPLPPAPDLAFYMKRVAPFVEASCASCHREGGGRFRLPPLAADGRVDRAADFAAVRPFVDRQAPWRSPFLLKVLSPADGGDEHAGGSFCRADDERHDMLLDFVSGATLDNLPPEVWFEEDTLRASPGDTVKVDGRDSFDRDCVDRSCLSYVWELVARPPDSQVSLADRRAGALSITPDSPGTYVVRLRVGDGHVWSAPRDVTIEVLEGGGRPASSSTRGSGLERLEPEMLVRVRRLYLDLLGRPPRPEEAWADGRRNADTLAADLLGRAEHGRCVVEDATVAFGLVDDDRPAGAEARDLALRVPSEGLSPVDIERVLLADPAARRLLSDPGTGPELLGAVLTSTATDGRLEPDENGRDIAAAYARVLAGEGPQDVPSLGRVDSVGSAIDALLASDTLADLAIRRYLGRAVGEDMAARHALEARLAVTEGAAAWRALLVRLVTERAREQGGTRRPKGRLRLLRSLFVDLLGRRPTDRELVALVRATDRLPGAIAPHTVLAKVLLDSGQVGLPLLVDIQDAPRWLTDRFLLHLGRRPAPEELQAYGRVLLDPDGGVELVVLALVTNAEYACR
;
A
#
# COMPACT_ATOMS: atom_id res chain seq x y z
N MET A 1 -30.67 3.97 17.44
CA MET A 1 -29.66 4.70 16.62
C MET A 1 -28.42 5.07 17.43
N ARG A 2 -28.53 5.71 18.61
CA ARG A 2 -27.38 6.11 19.45
C ARG A 2 -26.53 4.94 20.00
N GLU A 3 -27.13 3.80 20.30
CA GLU A 3 -26.38 2.64 20.84
C GLU A 3 -25.49 1.93 19.81
N ARG A 4 -25.87 1.95 18.52
CA ARG A 4 -25.06 1.35 17.44
C ARG A 4 -23.86 2.21 17.04
N THR A 5 -23.98 3.53 17.16
CA THR A 5 -22.87 4.48 16.96
C THR A 5 -21.88 4.44 18.13
N ALA A 6 -22.37 4.24 19.36
CA ALA A 6 -21.54 4.11 20.55
C ALA A 6 -20.73 2.80 20.57
N LEU A 7 -21.30 1.68 20.11
CA LEU A 7 -20.58 0.41 19.97
C LEU A 7 -19.47 0.47 18.91
N LEU A 8 -19.66 1.26 17.84
CA LEU A 8 -18.64 1.48 16.80
C LEU A 8 -17.49 2.38 17.31
N LEU A 9 -17.81 3.41 18.10
CA LEU A 9 -16.82 4.29 18.76
C LEU A 9 -16.07 3.59 19.90
N MET A 10 -16.73 2.70 20.65
CA MET A 10 -16.11 1.93 21.73
C MET A 10 -15.18 0.83 21.22
N ALA A 11 -15.46 0.23 20.05
CA ALA A 11 -14.55 -0.71 19.40
C ALA A 11 -13.26 -0.03 18.88
N VAL A 12 -13.32 1.28 18.59
CA VAL A 12 -12.17 2.11 18.16
C VAL A 12 -11.44 2.72 19.38
N ALA A 13 -12.16 3.08 20.44
CA ALA A 13 -11.57 3.66 21.66
C ALA A 13 -10.90 2.61 22.57
N ALA A 14 -11.31 1.34 22.52
CA ALA A 14 -10.68 0.27 23.29
C ALA A 14 -9.24 -0.07 22.85
N LEU A 15 -8.78 0.48 21.71
CA LEU A 15 -7.41 0.36 21.19
C LEU A 15 -6.43 1.39 21.77
N VAL A 16 -6.88 2.35 22.61
CA VAL A 16 -6.13 3.61 22.86
C VAL A 16 -5.87 3.91 24.36
N GLY A 17 -5.97 2.94 25.28
CA GLY A 17 -5.93 3.25 26.72
C GLY A 17 -4.90 2.49 27.57
N GLY A 18 -3.75 3.11 27.87
CA GLY A 18 -2.84 2.64 28.94
C GLY A 18 -1.57 3.49 29.12
N LEU A 19 -1.55 4.39 30.11
CA LEU A 19 -0.48 5.34 30.43
C LEU A 19 0.72 4.72 31.19
N ALA A 20 1.95 5.16 30.90
CA ALA A 20 2.96 5.56 31.91
C ALA A 20 4.14 6.35 31.30
N ARG A 21 4.42 7.53 31.86
CA ARG A 21 5.67 8.29 31.67
C ARG A 21 6.83 7.57 32.35
N THR A 22 8.02 7.58 31.74
CA THR A 22 9.29 7.48 32.50
C THR A 22 10.32 8.48 31.99
N ASP A 23 11.06 9.02 32.96
CA ASP A 23 11.98 10.14 32.88
C ASP A 23 13.27 9.85 32.10
N ALA A 24 13.83 10.93 31.54
CA ALA A 24 15.14 10.96 30.91
C ALA A 24 16.27 10.79 31.95
N GLY A 25 17.16 9.82 31.71
CA GLY A 25 18.42 9.67 32.45
C GLY A 25 19.35 8.62 31.81
N ASP A 26 20.52 9.10 31.36
CA ASP A 26 21.78 8.42 31.02
C ASP A 26 21.80 7.16 30.10
N LEU A 27 22.57 7.26 29.01
CA LEU A 27 22.84 6.20 28.03
C LEU A 27 23.77 5.09 28.59
N PRO A 28 23.39 3.80 28.49
CA PRO A 28 24.35 2.71 28.45
C PRO A 28 24.97 2.59 27.05
N ALA A 29 26.26 2.30 26.99
CA ALA A 29 27.06 2.20 25.77
C ALA A 29 26.79 0.96 24.89
N GLU A 30 25.83 0.11 25.24
CA GLU A 30 25.38 -1.04 24.44
C GLU A 30 23.85 -1.19 24.60
N LEU A 31 23.15 -1.42 23.50
CA LEU A 31 21.73 -1.77 23.54
C LEU A 31 21.58 -3.07 24.36
N PRO A 32 20.61 -3.15 25.28
CA PRO A 32 20.42 -4.36 26.08
C PRO A 32 20.23 -5.57 25.17
N LEU A 33 20.87 -6.68 25.52
CA LEU A 33 20.76 -7.95 24.81
C LEU A 33 19.27 -8.35 24.70
N PRO A 34 18.74 -8.55 23.49
CA PRO A 34 17.38 -9.03 23.26
C PRO A 34 17.08 -10.27 24.10
N PRO A 35 15.81 -10.46 24.54
CA PRO A 35 15.39 -11.64 25.28
C PRO A 35 15.72 -12.92 24.49
N ALA A 36 15.86 -14.02 25.23
CA ALA A 36 16.03 -15.32 24.58
C ALA A 36 14.75 -15.66 23.79
N PRO A 37 14.85 -16.41 22.68
CA PRO A 37 13.67 -16.85 21.93
C PRO A 37 12.66 -17.54 22.85
N ASP A 38 11.37 -17.25 22.64
CA ASP A 38 10.31 -17.76 23.49
C ASP A 38 9.80 -19.13 23.02
N LEU A 39 9.58 -20.04 23.98
CA LEU A 39 9.13 -21.39 23.70
C LEU A 39 7.66 -21.42 23.26
N ALA A 40 6.80 -20.59 23.86
CA ALA A 40 5.38 -20.58 23.50
C ALA A 40 5.17 -20.02 22.09
N PHE A 41 5.89 -18.96 21.74
CA PHE A 41 5.94 -18.40 20.39
C PHE A 41 6.44 -19.45 19.40
N TYR A 42 7.55 -20.14 19.71
CA TYR A 42 8.06 -21.21 18.88
C TYR A 42 7.00 -22.29 18.65
N MET A 43 6.42 -22.84 19.72
CA MET A 43 5.46 -23.95 19.62
C MET A 43 4.23 -23.61 18.78
N LYS A 44 3.76 -22.36 18.84
CA LYS A 44 2.54 -21.91 18.15
C LYS A 44 2.78 -21.43 16.73
N ARG A 45 3.89 -20.72 16.48
CA ARG A 45 4.17 -20.04 15.20
C ARG A 45 5.24 -20.75 14.37
N VAL A 46 6.39 -21.06 14.97
CA VAL A 46 7.59 -21.51 14.25
C VAL A 46 7.66 -23.02 14.07
N ALA A 47 7.22 -23.80 15.06
CA ALA A 47 7.28 -25.26 15.03
C ALA A 47 6.57 -25.87 13.80
N PRO A 48 5.37 -25.41 13.38
CA PRO A 48 4.74 -25.90 12.15
C PRO A 48 5.61 -25.69 10.90
N PHE A 49 6.33 -24.57 10.82
CA PHE A 49 7.26 -24.31 9.71
C PHE A 49 8.47 -25.24 9.75
N VAL A 50 9.09 -25.42 10.92
CA VAL A 50 10.24 -26.33 11.10
C VAL A 50 9.85 -27.77 10.75
N GLU A 51 8.67 -28.20 11.19
CA GLU A 51 8.10 -29.52 10.86
C GLU A 51 7.89 -29.69 9.36
N ALA A 52 7.29 -28.70 8.68
CA ALA A 52 6.97 -28.79 7.26
C ALA A 52 8.19 -28.63 6.34
N SER A 53 9.17 -27.80 6.72
CA SER A 53 10.21 -27.30 5.81
C SER A 53 11.61 -27.79 6.14
N CYS A 54 11.89 -28.17 7.39
CA CYS A 54 13.23 -28.51 7.85
C CYS A 54 13.33 -29.95 8.35
N ALA A 55 12.24 -30.53 8.88
CA ALA A 55 12.29 -31.78 9.64
C ALA A 55 12.74 -33.00 8.83
N SER A 56 12.32 -33.13 7.57
CA SER A 56 12.68 -34.27 6.71
C SER A 56 14.20 -34.40 6.56
N CYS A 57 14.90 -33.29 6.32
CA CYS A 57 16.36 -33.28 6.17
C CYS A 57 17.08 -33.29 7.53
N HIS A 58 16.60 -32.53 8.53
CA HIS A 58 17.34 -32.32 9.77
C HIS A 58 17.10 -33.40 10.86
N ARG A 59 16.13 -34.30 10.67
CA ARG A 59 15.97 -35.50 11.53
C ARG A 59 16.76 -36.71 11.03
N GLU A 60 17.01 -36.79 9.72
CA GLU A 60 17.69 -37.93 9.07
C GLU A 60 19.14 -37.61 8.64
N GLY A 61 19.48 -36.33 8.50
CA GLY A 61 20.73 -35.87 7.88
C GLY A 61 21.95 -35.69 8.80
N GLY A 62 23.11 -35.52 8.18
CA GLY A 62 24.37 -35.16 8.83
C GLY A 62 24.63 -33.65 8.81
N GLY A 63 25.01 -33.07 9.95
CA GLY A 63 25.30 -31.64 10.08
C GLY A 63 25.35 -31.18 11.54
N ARG A 64 25.61 -29.88 11.77
CA ARG A 64 25.67 -29.26 13.10
C ARG A 64 24.29 -28.96 13.68
N PHE A 65 23.30 -28.62 12.84
CA PHE A 65 21.90 -28.48 13.23
C PHE A 65 21.17 -29.80 12.99
N ARG A 66 20.63 -30.39 14.07
CA ARG A 66 19.87 -31.66 14.03
C ARG A 66 18.67 -31.58 14.93
N LEU A 67 17.54 -32.05 14.40
CA LEU A 67 16.32 -32.20 15.18
C LEU A 67 16.30 -33.60 15.83
N PRO A 68 15.77 -33.73 17.05
CA PRO A 68 15.57 -35.01 17.71
C PRO A 68 14.76 -36.00 16.85
N PRO A 69 14.91 -37.33 17.05
CA PRO A 69 14.02 -38.30 16.41
C PRO A 69 12.58 -38.16 16.93
N LEU A 70 11.62 -38.70 16.17
CA LEU A 70 10.23 -38.77 16.61
C LEU A 70 10.09 -39.69 17.83
N ALA A 71 9.10 -39.43 18.68
CA ALA A 71 8.74 -40.35 19.76
C ALA A 71 8.25 -41.70 19.19
N ALA A 72 8.24 -42.74 20.02
CA ALA A 72 7.86 -44.09 19.60
C ALA A 72 6.43 -44.20 19.03
N ASP A 73 5.55 -43.26 19.38
CA ASP A 73 4.18 -43.12 18.88
C ASP A 73 4.05 -42.22 17.63
N GLY A 74 5.17 -41.79 17.06
CA GLY A 74 5.25 -40.92 15.88
C GLY A 74 5.04 -39.44 16.17
N ARG A 75 4.88 -39.02 17.44
CA ARG A 75 4.70 -37.60 17.78
C ARG A 75 6.01 -36.82 17.77
N VAL A 76 5.91 -35.54 17.40
CA VAL A 76 7.00 -34.56 17.48
C VAL A 76 7.10 -34.01 18.90
N ASP A 77 8.31 -34.02 19.47
CA ASP A 77 8.64 -33.28 20.68
C ASP A 77 9.10 -31.87 20.33
N ARG A 78 8.12 -30.93 20.27
CA ARG A 78 8.38 -29.53 19.92
C ARG A 78 9.30 -28.81 20.92
N ALA A 79 9.35 -29.25 22.18
CA ALA A 79 10.25 -28.64 23.17
C ALA A 79 11.70 -29.05 22.92
N ALA A 80 11.92 -30.31 22.53
CA ALA A 80 13.23 -30.80 22.13
C ALA A 80 13.69 -30.19 20.79
N ASP A 81 12.79 -30.02 19.82
CA ASP A 81 13.07 -29.29 18.58
C ASP A 81 13.49 -27.82 18.86
N PHE A 82 12.77 -27.13 19.74
CA PHE A 82 13.13 -25.77 20.17
C PHE A 82 14.53 -25.70 20.79
N ALA A 83 14.87 -26.66 21.66
CA ALA A 83 16.18 -26.74 22.28
C ALA A 83 17.30 -26.93 21.24
N ALA A 84 17.03 -27.60 20.12
CA ALA A 84 17.94 -27.78 19.01
C ALA A 84 18.10 -26.54 18.11
N VAL A 85 17.04 -25.72 17.98
CA VAL A 85 17.05 -24.48 17.18
C VAL A 85 17.79 -23.36 17.90
N ARG A 86 17.59 -23.20 19.21
CA ARG A 86 18.09 -22.08 20.02
C ARG A 86 19.59 -21.75 19.87
N PRO A 87 20.52 -22.72 19.73
CA PRO A 87 21.95 -22.43 19.52
C PRO A 87 22.27 -21.73 18.19
N PHE A 88 21.34 -21.71 17.23
CA PHE A 88 21.48 -21.09 15.91
C PHE A 88 20.82 -19.72 15.83
N VAL A 89 20.41 -19.17 16.98
CA VAL A 89 19.91 -17.79 17.11
C VAL A 89 21.03 -16.91 17.66
N ASP A 90 21.43 -15.92 16.88
CA ASP A 90 22.33 -14.86 17.32
C ASP A 90 21.51 -13.77 17.99
N ARG A 91 21.62 -13.65 19.31
CA ARG A 91 20.86 -12.67 20.08
C ARG A 91 21.40 -11.25 19.94
N GLN A 92 22.66 -11.07 19.54
CA GLN A 92 23.23 -9.74 19.36
C GLN A 92 22.87 -9.16 17.98
N ALA A 93 22.76 -10.04 16.98
CA ALA A 93 22.28 -9.70 15.65
C ALA A 93 21.24 -10.73 15.17
N PRO A 94 19.98 -10.67 15.67
CA PRO A 94 18.92 -11.59 15.30
C PRO A 94 18.75 -11.81 13.79
N TRP A 95 18.82 -10.73 13.00
CA TRP A 95 18.75 -10.74 11.54
C TRP A 95 19.93 -11.46 10.85
N ARG A 96 21.00 -11.79 11.58
CA ARG A 96 22.13 -12.61 11.12
C ARG A 96 22.15 -14.00 11.74
N SER A 97 21.08 -14.39 12.43
CA SER A 97 20.98 -15.73 13.01
C SER A 97 21.17 -16.79 11.93
N PRO A 98 22.08 -17.76 12.11
CA PRO A 98 22.25 -18.86 11.16
C PRO A 98 20.94 -19.60 10.87
N PHE A 99 20.04 -19.71 11.86
CA PHE A 99 18.71 -20.29 11.67
C PHE A 99 17.87 -19.53 10.63
N LEU A 100 17.92 -18.19 10.63
CA LEU A 100 17.20 -17.34 9.69
C LEU A 100 17.88 -17.34 8.32
N LEU A 101 19.19 -17.14 8.27
CA LEU A 101 19.94 -17.02 7.01
C LEU A 101 19.93 -18.31 6.18
N LYS A 102 19.90 -19.50 6.82
CA LYS A 102 19.87 -20.79 6.09
C LYS A 102 18.54 -21.10 5.42
N VAL A 103 17.46 -20.43 5.83
CA VAL A 103 16.14 -20.58 5.22
C VAL A 103 15.78 -19.40 4.32
N LEU A 104 16.51 -18.28 4.40
CA LEU A 104 16.41 -17.16 3.47
C LEU A 104 17.05 -17.53 2.13
N SER A 105 16.47 -17.07 1.02
CA SER A 105 17.01 -17.33 -0.31
C SER A 105 18.37 -16.62 -0.49
N PRO A 106 19.35 -17.20 -1.22
CA PRO A 106 20.62 -16.54 -1.49
C PRO A 106 20.48 -15.20 -2.22
N ALA A 107 19.43 -15.04 -3.05
CA ALA A 107 19.14 -13.79 -3.74
C ALA A 107 18.75 -12.66 -2.78
N ASP A 108 18.22 -13.00 -1.61
CA ASP A 108 17.81 -12.07 -0.56
C ASP A 108 18.88 -11.96 0.55
N GLY A 109 20.11 -12.43 0.28
CA GLY A 109 21.21 -12.39 1.25
C GLY A 109 21.25 -13.57 2.21
N GLY A 110 20.50 -14.64 1.92
CA GLY A 110 20.58 -15.90 2.64
C GLY A 110 21.89 -16.68 2.39
N ASP A 111 22.16 -17.60 3.29
CA ASP A 111 23.33 -18.47 3.26
C ASP A 111 23.12 -19.66 2.32
N GLU A 112 24.20 -20.21 1.75
CA GLU A 112 24.11 -21.47 1.01
C GLU A 112 23.57 -22.62 1.90
N HIS A 113 22.57 -23.34 1.38
CA HIS A 113 21.93 -24.47 2.04
C HIS A 113 21.60 -25.57 1.03
N ALA A 114 21.81 -26.83 1.41
CA ALA A 114 21.62 -28.00 0.55
C ALA A 114 20.29 -28.69 0.89
N GLY A 115 19.23 -28.34 0.16
CA GLY A 115 17.88 -28.88 0.36
C GLY A 115 16.99 -28.01 1.26
N GLY A 116 15.72 -28.38 1.41
CA GLY A 116 14.73 -27.62 2.16
C GLY A 116 14.00 -26.53 1.34
N SER A 117 13.00 -25.91 1.96
CA SER A 117 12.23 -24.80 1.36
C SER A 117 12.78 -23.46 1.80
N PHE A 118 13.08 -22.58 0.85
CA PHE A 118 13.49 -21.20 1.13
C PHE A 118 12.27 -20.27 1.32
N CYS A 119 12.42 -19.27 2.19
CA CYS A 119 11.59 -18.07 2.22
C CYS A 119 12.33 -16.89 1.58
N ARG A 120 11.56 -15.90 1.10
CA ARG A 120 12.09 -14.61 0.65
C ARG A 120 11.97 -13.57 1.75
N ALA A 121 12.74 -12.49 1.64
CA ALA A 121 12.74 -11.42 2.64
C ALA A 121 11.38 -10.70 2.78
N ASP A 122 10.53 -10.76 1.75
CA ASP A 122 9.17 -10.19 1.71
C ASP A 122 8.06 -11.20 2.09
N ASP A 123 8.42 -12.44 2.45
CA ASP A 123 7.44 -13.45 2.87
C ASP A 123 7.06 -13.27 4.34
N GLU A 124 5.77 -13.47 4.68
CA GLU A 124 5.31 -13.52 6.08
C GLU A 124 6.04 -14.59 6.92
N ARG A 125 6.57 -15.63 6.27
CA ARG A 125 7.39 -16.66 6.92
C ARG A 125 8.73 -16.10 7.40
N HIS A 126 9.35 -15.23 6.60
CA HIS A 126 10.58 -14.55 6.98
C HIS A 126 10.31 -13.61 8.15
N ASP A 127 9.24 -12.82 8.10
CA ASP A 127 8.85 -11.93 9.22
C ASP A 127 8.62 -12.70 10.51
N MET A 128 7.85 -13.80 10.46
CA MET A 128 7.61 -14.65 11.63
C MET A 128 8.91 -15.26 12.20
N LEU A 129 9.85 -15.65 11.34
CA LEU A 129 11.13 -16.19 11.77
C LEU A 129 12.03 -15.09 12.34
N LEU A 130 12.01 -13.90 11.73
CA LEU A 130 12.71 -12.71 12.18
C LEU A 130 12.19 -12.27 13.56
N ASP A 131 10.88 -12.27 13.76
CA ASP A 131 10.22 -12.02 15.06
C ASP A 131 10.74 -13.00 16.11
N PHE A 132 10.71 -14.29 15.78
CA PHE A 132 11.17 -15.35 16.69
C PHE A 132 12.64 -15.19 17.10
N VAL A 133 13.55 -14.98 16.14
CA VAL A 133 14.97 -14.82 16.46
C VAL A 133 15.26 -13.50 17.17
N SER A 134 14.39 -12.49 17.01
CA SER A 134 14.46 -11.20 17.71
C SER A 134 13.91 -11.25 19.14
N GLY A 135 13.37 -12.40 19.55
CA GLY A 135 12.89 -12.63 20.91
C GLY A 135 11.41 -12.33 21.12
N ALA A 136 10.60 -12.34 20.05
CA ALA A 136 9.16 -12.19 20.14
C ALA A 136 8.53 -13.24 21.06
N THR A 137 7.47 -12.82 21.75
CA THR A 137 6.58 -13.67 22.54
C THR A 137 5.18 -13.65 21.94
N LEU A 138 4.26 -14.47 22.43
CA LEU A 138 2.87 -14.44 21.97
C LEU A 138 2.14 -13.13 22.30
N ASP A 139 2.68 -12.36 23.25
CA ASP A 139 2.09 -11.12 23.75
C ASP A 139 2.92 -9.88 23.36
N ASN A 140 4.05 -10.04 22.67
CA ASN A 140 4.95 -8.95 22.27
C ASN A 140 5.78 -9.32 21.03
N LEU A 141 5.53 -8.66 19.91
CA LEU A 141 6.32 -8.69 18.68
C LEU A 141 7.37 -7.57 18.68
N PRO A 142 8.40 -7.63 17.82
CA PRO A 142 9.36 -6.55 17.70
C PRO A 142 8.81 -5.36 16.88
N PRO A 143 9.29 -4.13 17.14
CA PRO A 143 8.95 -2.98 16.33
C PRO A 143 9.45 -3.09 14.90
N GLU A 144 8.70 -2.49 13.98
CA GLU A 144 9.06 -2.35 12.57
C GLU A 144 9.58 -0.94 12.28
N VAL A 145 10.77 -0.85 11.67
CA VAL A 145 11.42 0.44 11.39
C VAL A 145 10.90 1.04 10.09
N TRP A 146 10.40 2.27 10.17
CA TRP A 146 9.93 3.01 9.00
C TRP A 146 10.46 4.44 8.93
N PHE A 147 10.84 4.82 7.71
CA PHE A 147 11.13 6.18 7.25
C PHE A 147 10.96 6.23 5.72
N GLU A 148 10.73 7.43 5.16
CA GLU A 148 10.21 7.61 3.79
C GLU A 148 11.13 7.11 2.67
N GLU A 149 12.44 7.34 2.78
CA GLU A 149 13.40 7.13 1.68
C GLU A 149 14.63 6.37 2.18
N ASP A 150 15.06 5.35 1.44
CA ASP A 150 16.30 4.60 1.73
C ASP A 150 17.55 5.35 1.24
N THR A 151 17.38 6.34 0.35
CA THR A 151 18.46 7.20 -0.15
C THR A 151 18.04 8.64 -0.26
N LEU A 152 18.78 9.54 0.40
CA LEU A 152 18.60 10.98 0.38
C LEU A 152 19.76 11.65 -0.34
N ARG A 153 19.51 12.80 -0.96
CA ARG A 153 20.55 13.60 -1.62
C ARG A 153 20.68 14.97 -0.97
N ALA A 154 21.92 15.39 -0.75
CA ALA A 154 22.26 16.66 -0.13
C ALA A 154 23.54 17.25 -0.72
N SER A 155 23.87 18.47 -0.32
CA SER A 155 25.16 19.12 -0.51
C SER A 155 25.83 19.34 0.86
N PRO A 156 27.16 19.56 0.89
CA PRO A 156 27.85 19.84 2.14
C PRO A 156 27.28 21.09 2.84
N GLY A 157 27.06 21.00 4.14
CA GLY A 157 26.46 22.03 4.98
C GLY A 157 24.94 21.98 5.08
N ASP A 158 24.27 21.11 4.32
CA ASP A 158 22.82 20.99 4.36
C ASP A 158 22.33 20.20 5.56
N THR A 159 21.22 20.62 6.15
CA THR A 159 20.57 19.85 7.21
C THR A 159 19.62 18.83 6.59
N VAL A 160 20.00 17.56 6.66
CA VAL A 160 19.18 16.42 6.28
C VAL A 160 18.41 15.96 7.51
N LYS A 161 17.10 15.77 7.35
CA LYS A 161 16.23 15.21 8.39
C LYS A 161 15.75 13.85 7.95
N VAL A 162 15.81 12.88 8.87
CA VAL A 162 15.27 11.54 8.66
C VAL A 162 14.28 11.30 9.78
N ASP A 163 13.01 11.12 9.44
CA ASP A 163 11.96 10.93 10.43
C ASP A 163 11.69 9.44 10.63
N GLY A 164 12.13 8.90 11.77
CA GLY A 164 11.87 7.53 12.16
C GLY A 164 10.55 7.35 12.90
N ARG A 165 9.80 8.43 13.18
CA ARG A 165 8.56 8.37 14.00
C ARG A 165 7.43 7.60 13.33
N ASP A 166 7.55 7.31 12.03
CA ASP A 166 6.62 6.43 11.31
C ASP A 166 6.85 4.95 11.60
N SER A 167 7.95 4.60 12.27
CA SER A 167 8.14 3.26 12.83
C SER A 167 6.96 2.92 13.75
N PHE A 168 6.59 1.64 13.77
CA PHE A 168 5.42 1.20 14.51
C PHE A 168 5.67 -0.15 15.15
N ASP A 169 4.89 -0.45 16.17
CA ASP A 169 4.87 -1.75 16.82
C ASP A 169 3.41 -2.14 17.01
N ARG A 170 3.09 -3.41 16.78
CA ARG A 170 1.70 -3.91 16.75
C ARG A 170 1.08 -4.01 18.14
N ASP A 171 1.92 -4.10 19.17
CA ASP A 171 1.54 -4.22 20.57
C ASP A 171 1.67 -2.87 21.31
N CYS A 172 2.16 -1.85 20.60
CA CYS A 172 2.30 -0.49 21.08
C CYS A 172 1.11 0.38 20.67
N VAL A 173 0.39 0.88 21.67
CA VAL A 173 -0.58 1.96 21.47
C VAL A 173 0.19 3.23 21.10
N ASP A 174 -0.35 4.02 20.16
CA ASP A 174 0.08 5.40 19.80
C ASP A 174 1.58 5.67 19.65
N ARG A 175 2.41 4.63 19.42
CA ARG A 175 3.88 4.69 19.34
C ARG A 175 4.55 5.17 20.65
N SER A 176 3.81 5.21 21.77
CA SER A 176 4.29 5.77 23.04
C SER A 176 5.36 4.93 23.75
N CYS A 177 5.43 3.64 23.44
CA CYS A 177 6.45 2.74 23.97
C CYS A 177 7.74 2.72 23.12
N LEU A 178 7.77 3.40 21.96
CA LEU A 178 8.90 3.34 21.04
C LEU A 178 10.07 4.21 21.50
N SER A 179 11.25 3.61 21.48
CA SER A 179 12.53 4.22 21.73
C SER A 179 13.40 4.08 20.48
N TYR A 180 14.15 5.13 20.15
CA TYR A 180 14.91 5.21 18.92
C TYR A 180 16.41 5.21 19.22
N VAL A 181 17.19 4.58 18.35
CA VAL A 181 18.65 4.67 18.38
C VAL A 181 19.17 4.86 16.97
N TRP A 182 19.77 6.03 16.74
CA TRP A 182 20.46 6.39 15.51
C TRP A 182 21.97 6.19 15.66
N GLU A 183 22.57 5.58 14.65
CA GLU A 183 24.00 5.35 14.54
C GLU A 183 24.53 5.87 13.21
N LEU A 184 25.67 6.56 13.22
CA LEU A 184 26.39 6.92 12.00
C LEU A 184 27.37 5.79 11.67
N VAL A 185 26.98 4.93 10.73
CA VAL A 185 27.70 3.70 10.37
C VAL A 185 28.88 3.98 9.44
N ALA A 186 28.70 4.90 8.49
CA ALA A 186 29.74 5.31 7.57
C ALA A 186 29.66 6.81 7.29
N ARG A 187 30.83 7.43 7.08
CA ARG A 187 30.98 8.81 6.61
C ARG A 187 32.27 8.93 5.79
N PRO A 188 32.40 9.95 4.93
CA PRO A 188 33.65 10.25 4.23
C PRO A 188 34.83 10.43 5.20
N PRO A 189 36.07 10.05 4.84
CA PRO A 189 37.23 10.09 5.75
C PRO A 189 37.58 11.49 6.28
N ASP A 190 37.28 12.52 5.50
CA ASP A 190 37.48 13.93 5.79
C ASP A 190 36.34 14.56 6.60
N SER A 191 35.20 13.87 6.69
CA SER A 191 34.04 14.33 7.46
C SER A 191 34.27 14.25 8.97
N GLN A 192 33.83 15.30 9.69
CA GLN A 192 33.83 15.40 11.14
C GLN A 192 32.43 15.26 11.76
N VAL A 193 31.41 14.95 10.96
CA VAL A 193 30.00 14.91 11.37
C VAL A 193 29.72 13.89 12.46
N SER A 194 28.98 14.31 13.48
CA SER A 194 28.47 13.48 14.56
C SER A 194 26.98 13.68 14.75
N LEU A 195 26.26 12.62 15.17
CA LEU A 195 24.84 12.72 15.52
C LEU A 195 24.69 13.37 16.90
N ALA A 196 24.01 14.51 16.97
CA ALA A 196 23.82 15.27 18.20
C ALA A 196 22.80 14.63 19.16
N ASP A 197 21.65 14.20 18.63
CA ASP A 197 20.64 13.45 19.38
C ASP A 197 20.41 12.10 18.71
N ARG A 198 20.95 11.05 19.32
CA ARG A 198 20.83 9.67 18.82
C ARG A 198 19.54 9.00 19.25
N ARG A 199 18.76 9.58 20.16
CA ARG A 199 17.51 9.00 20.68
C ARG A 199 16.24 9.70 20.20
N ALA A 200 16.40 10.80 19.46
CA ALA A 200 15.28 11.48 18.82
C ALA A 200 14.53 10.56 17.87
N GLY A 201 13.19 10.66 17.85
CA GLY A 201 12.37 9.99 16.83
C GLY A 201 12.67 10.50 15.41
N ALA A 202 13.06 11.77 15.28
CA ALA A 202 13.52 12.36 14.03
C ALA A 202 14.99 12.79 14.16
N LEU A 203 15.85 12.22 13.33
CA LEU A 203 17.25 12.59 13.27
C LEU A 203 17.45 13.84 12.42
N SER A 204 18.34 14.72 12.87
CA SER A 204 18.90 15.80 12.07
C SER A 204 20.41 15.61 11.95
N ILE A 205 20.91 15.53 10.71
CA ILE A 205 22.34 15.41 10.40
C ILE A 205 22.73 16.48 9.39
N THR A 206 23.91 17.06 9.55
CA THR A 206 24.44 18.08 8.64
C THR A 206 25.76 17.59 8.05
N PRO A 207 25.75 16.89 6.89
CA PRO A 207 26.97 16.45 6.23
C PRO A 207 27.92 17.62 5.95
N ASP A 208 29.21 17.49 6.24
CA ASP A 208 30.20 18.58 6.13
C ASP A 208 31.16 18.41 4.93
N SER A 209 31.19 17.24 4.32
CA SER A 209 32.00 16.94 3.14
C SER A 209 31.21 16.11 2.12
N PRO A 210 31.49 16.24 0.82
CA PRO A 210 30.91 15.38 -0.22
C PRO A 210 31.23 13.90 0.00
N GLY A 211 30.35 13.03 -0.48
CA GLY A 211 30.47 11.58 -0.36
C GLY A 211 29.26 10.94 0.31
N THR A 212 29.38 9.65 0.62
CA THR A 212 28.27 8.84 1.12
C THR A 212 28.32 8.75 2.65
N TYR A 213 27.20 9.05 3.29
CA TYR A 213 26.97 8.83 4.71
C TYR A 213 25.94 7.73 4.85
N VAL A 214 26.16 6.80 5.79
CA VAL A 214 25.18 5.75 6.10
C VAL A 214 24.78 5.93 7.55
N VAL A 215 23.50 6.18 7.76
CA VAL A 215 22.91 6.31 9.09
C VAL A 215 21.97 5.12 9.30
N ARG A 216 21.99 4.55 10.49
CA ARG A 216 21.18 3.39 10.87
C ARG A 216 20.19 3.76 11.95
N LEU A 217 18.95 3.32 11.82
CA LEU A 217 17.93 3.38 12.86
C LEU A 217 17.64 1.99 13.41
N ARG A 218 17.50 1.90 14.74
CA ARG A 218 16.86 0.80 15.45
C ARG A 218 15.76 1.35 16.35
N VAL A 219 14.67 0.61 16.47
CA VAL A 219 13.52 0.98 17.29
C VAL A 219 13.24 -0.12 18.30
N GLY A 220 12.94 0.24 19.54
CA GLY A 220 12.64 -0.70 20.62
C GLY A 220 11.39 -0.30 21.37
N ASP A 221 10.60 -1.27 21.80
CA ASP A 221 9.34 -1.11 22.56
C ASP A 221 9.52 -1.18 24.08
N GLY A 222 10.77 -1.34 24.54
CA GLY A 222 11.12 -1.58 25.95
C GLY A 222 11.31 -3.06 26.32
N HIS A 223 10.93 -4.00 25.43
CA HIS A 223 11.14 -5.45 25.59
C HIS A 223 12.16 -5.99 24.60
N VAL A 224 12.04 -5.62 23.33
CA VAL A 224 12.86 -6.10 22.21
C VAL A 224 13.27 -4.94 21.31
N TRP A 225 14.27 -5.18 20.46
CA TRP A 225 14.73 -4.22 19.45
C TRP A 225 14.45 -4.76 18.05
N SER A 226 14.08 -3.86 17.15
CA SER A 226 13.95 -4.12 15.73
C SER A 226 15.26 -4.56 15.09
N ALA A 227 15.15 -5.15 13.90
CA ALA A 227 16.25 -5.17 12.95
C ALA A 227 16.66 -3.73 12.57
N PRO A 228 17.94 -3.48 12.29
CA PRO A 228 18.40 -2.17 11.86
C PRO A 228 17.94 -1.86 10.44
N ARG A 229 17.58 -0.61 10.19
CA ARG A 229 17.33 -0.10 8.84
C ARG A 229 18.28 1.06 8.55
N ASP A 230 18.95 0.99 7.41
CA ASP A 230 19.96 1.97 6.99
C ASP A 230 19.36 2.96 5.99
N VAL A 231 19.69 4.24 6.15
CA VAL A 231 19.44 5.31 5.18
C VAL A 231 20.78 5.82 4.65
N THR A 232 20.87 5.88 3.33
CA THR A 232 22.06 6.40 2.63
C THR A 232 21.86 7.87 2.31
N ILE A 233 22.83 8.73 2.64
CA ILE A 233 22.82 10.15 2.27
C ILE A 233 23.97 10.38 1.29
N GLU A 234 23.61 10.61 0.03
CA GLU A 234 24.54 10.95 -1.05
C GLU A 234 24.77 12.47 -1.08
N VAL A 235 25.98 12.90 -0.74
CA VAL A 235 26.35 14.31 -0.70
C VAL A 235 27.17 14.67 -1.94
N LEU A 236 26.63 15.50 -2.82
CA LEU A 236 27.23 15.84 -4.12
C LEU A 236 27.87 17.24 -4.11
N GLU A 237 29.02 17.40 -4.75
CA GLU A 237 29.59 18.73 -5.02
C GLU A 237 28.75 19.48 -6.08
N GLY A 238 28.27 20.69 -5.75
CA GLY A 238 27.74 21.61 -6.76
C GLY A 238 26.22 21.64 -7.00
N GLY A 239 25.39 21.18 -6.06
CA GLY A 239 23.92 21.35 -6.11
C GLY A 239 23.45 22.46 -5.16
N GLY A 240 22.70 23.45 -5.66
CA GLY A 240 22.13 24.50 -4.81
C GLY A 240 21.24 23.95 -3.68
N ARG A 241 21.38 24.56 -2.50
CA ARG A 241 20.68 24.28 -1.23
C ARG A 241 19.36 23.48 -1.36
N PRO A 242 19.18 22.38 -0.61
CA PRO A 242 17.89 21.81 -0.31
C PRO A 242 17.15 22.86 0.53
N ALA A 243 15.91 23.11 0.10
CA ALA A 243 15.03 23.94 0.87
C ALA A 243 14.70 23.21 2.17
N SER A 244 14.79 23.95 3.27
CA SER A 244 14.04 23.68 4.49
C SER A 244 12.60 23.26 4.14
N SER A 245 12.03 22.38 4.96
CA SER A 245 10.65 21.88 4.94
C SER A 245 9.57 22.97 5.15
N SER A 246 9.75 24.17 4.62
CA SER A 246 8.68 25.12 4.33
C SER A 246 8.39 25.02 2.84
N THR A 247 7.29 24.33 2.52
CA THR A 247 6.61 24.25 1.22
C THR A 247 7.31 25.01 0.09
N ARG A 248 8.22 24.35 -0.65
CA ARG A 248 8.45 24.76 -2.04
C ARG A 248 7.06 24.71 -2.67
N GLY A 249 6.60 25.85 -3.20
CA GLY A 249 5.32 25.88 -3.89
C GLY A 249 5.32 24.81 -4.97
N SER A 250 4.25 24.03 -5.03
CA SER A 250 4.09 22.92 -5.97
C SER A 250 4.29 23.31 -7.45
N GLY A 251 4.25 24.62 -7.73
CA GLY A 251 4.17 25.18 -9.07
C GLY A 251 2.75 25.17 -9.63
N LEU A 252 1.81 24.46 -9.00
CA LEU A 252 0.39 24.46 -9.37
C LEU A 252 -0.23 25.84 -9.20
N GLU A 253 0.23 26.61 -8.21
CA GLU A 253 -0.18 27.98 -7.93
C GLU A 253 0.20 28.99 -9.03
N ARG A 254 1.06 28.59 -9.97
CA ARG A 254 1.45 29.39 -11.15
C ARG A 254 0.74 28.95 -12.43
N LEU A 255 0.02 27.84 -12.41
CA LEU A 255 -0.72 27.36 -13.57
C LEU A 255 -1.97 28.20 -13.83
N GLU A 256 -2.28 28.37 -15.11
CA GLU A 256 -3.56 28.91 -15.55
C GLU A 256 -4.72 28.00 -15.06
N PRO A 257 -5.88 28.57 -14.68
CA PRO A 257 -6.99 27.81 -14.10
C PRO A 257 -7.44 26.62 -14.96
N GLU A 258 -7.48 26.79 -16.28
CA GLU A 258 -7.84 25.71 -17.21
C GLU A 258 -6.82 24.57 -17.17
N MET A 259 -5.53 24.87 -17.07
CA MET A 259 -4.45 23.87 -17.05
C MET A 259 -4.46 23.08 -15.74
N LEU A 260 -4.70 23.78 -14.62
CA LEU A 260 -4.85 23.15 -13.31
C LEU A 260 -5.97 22.10 -13.30
N VAL A 261 -7.13 22.41 -13.92
CA VAL A 261 -8.25 21.47 -14.05
C VAL A 261 -7.83 20.23 -14.86
N ARG A 262 -7.10 20.42 -15.97
CA ARG A 262 -6.62 19.30 -16.82
C ARG A 262 -5.66 18.39 -16.06
N VAL A 263 -4.65 18.96 -15.41
CA VAL A 263 -3.69 18.20 -14.60
C VAL A 263 -4.40 17.39 -13.53
N ARG A 264 -5.30 18.02 -12.78
CA ARG A 264 -6.00 17.33 -11.71
C ARG A 264 -6.85 16.19 -12.23
N ARG A 265 -7.57 16.41 -13.33
CA ARG A 265 -8.38 15.35 -13.96
C ARG A 265 -7.51 14.15 -14.31
N LEU A 266 -6.36 14.38 -14.95
CA LEU A 266 -5.41 13.31 -15.31
C LEU A 266 -4.90 12.54 -14.08
N TYR A 267 -4.50 13.23 -13.01
CA TYR A 267 -4.05 12.58 -11.77
C TYR A 267 -5.16 11.77 -11.11
N LEU A 268 -6.38 12.30 -11.04
CA LEU A 268 -7.52 11.60 -10.45
C LEU A 268 -7.96 10.41 -11.31
N ASP A 269 -7.95 10.54 -12.64
CA ASP A 269 -8.41 9.49 -13.55
C ASP A 269 -7.41 8.35 -13.66
N LEU A 270 -6.11 8.64 -13.66
CA LEU A 270 -5.06 7.64 -13.80
C LEU A 270 -4.58 7.10 -12.44
N LEU A 271 -4.33 7.97 -11.46
CA LEU A 271 -3.70 7.61 -10.18
C LEU A 271 -4.66 7.64 -8.98
N GLY A 272 -5.89 8.13 -9.14
CA GLY A 272 -6.88 8.12 -8.05
C GLY A 272 -6.58 9.06 -6.88
N ARG A 273 -5.64 9.99 -7.05
CA ARG A 273 -5.22 11.01 -6.07
C ARG A 273 -4.96 12.35 -6.76
N PRO A 274 -4.97 13.50 -6.07
CA PRO A 274 -4.47 14.76 -6.63
C PRO A 274 -2.93 14.74 -6.83
N PRO A 275 -2.37 15.71 -7.57
CA PRO A 275 -0.93 15.93 -7.63
C PRO A 275 -0.39 16.33 -6.26
N ARG A 276 0.78 15.82 -5.89
CA ARG A 276 1.46 16.15 -4.64
C ARG A 276 2.37 17.38 -4.81
N PRO A 277 2.64 18.14 -3.74
CA PRO A 277 3.47 19.34 -3.81
C PRO A 277 4.88 19.13 -4.39
N GLU A 278 5.49 17.97 -4.13
CA GLU A 278 6.83 17.60 -4.61
C GLU A 278 6.88 17.28 -6.12
N GLU A 279 5.74 17.09 -6.79
CA GLU A 279 5.67 16.77 -8.22
C GLU A 279 5.89 18.01 -9.11
N ALA A 280 6.74 18.95 -8.66
CA ALA A 280 7.03 20.29 -9.18
C ALA A 280 6.60 20.59 -10.63
N TRP A 281 5.78 21.63 -10.78
CA TRP A 281 5.28 22.17 -12.05
C TRP A 281 6.00 23.45 -12.49
N ALA A 282 7.04 23.83 -11.77
CA ALA A 282 7.68 25.14 -11.83
C ALA A 282 8.39 25.45 -13.17
N ASP A 283 8.84 24.43 -13.90
CA ASP A 283 9.85 24.63 -14.95
C ASP A 283 9.27 24.74 -16.37
N GLY A 284 7.95 24.71 -16.55
CA GLY A 284 7.31 24.81 -17.87
C GLY A 284 7.64 23.66 -18.85
N ARG A 285 8.47 22.69 -18.44
CA ARG A 285 8.84 21.50 -19.24
C ARG A 285 7.74 20.44 -19.29
N ARG A 286 6.81 20.45 -18.33
CA ARG A 286 5.65 19.55 -18.31
C ARG A 286 4.50 20.18 -19.11
N ASN A 287 4.18 19.57 -20.25
CA ASN A 287 2.99 19.88 -21.02
C ASN A 287 1.86 18.92 -20.58
N ALA A 288 0.62 19.40 -20.45
CA ALA A 288 -0.55 18.54 -20.21
C ALA A 288 -0.65 17.37 -21.21
N ASP A 289 -0.23 17.62 -22.45
CA ASP A 289 -0.27 16.63 -23.52
C ASP A 289 0.78 15.52 -23.35
N THR A 290 1.89 15.79 -22.66
CA THR A 290 2.90 14.77 -22.33
C THR A 290 2.66 14.15 -20.95
N LEU A 291 1.85 14.80 -20.10
CA LEU A 291 1.52 14.31 -18.77
C LEU A 291 0.77 12.98 -18.81
N ALA A 292 -0.17 12.80 -19.73
CA ALA A 292 -0.91 11.54 -19.85
C ALA A 292 0.06 10.36 -20.06
N ALA A 293 1.02 10.51 -20.97
CA ALA A 293 2.04 9.51 -21.24
C ALA A 293 2.97 9.26 -20.04
N ASP A 294 3.38 10.32 -19.34
CA ASP A 294 4.18 10.22 -18.11
C ASP A 294 3.44 9.41 -17.04
N LEU A 295 2.20 9.81 -16.71
CA LEU A 295 1.40 9.16 -15.66
C LEU A 295 1.08 7.70 -16.00
N LEU A 296 0.71 7.40 -17.24
CA LEU A 296 0.47 6.04 -17.71
C LEU A 296 1.73 5.16 -17.64
N GLY A 297 2.90 5.77 -17.72
CA GLY A 297 4.20 5.10 -17.60
C GLY A 297 4.67 4.85 -16.16
N ARG A 298 3.94 5.33 -15.14
CA ARG A 298 4.35 5.14 -13.74
C ARG A 298 3.91 3.78 -13.21
N ALA A 299 4.76 3.17 -12.38
CA ALA A 299 4.41 1.99 -11.59
C ALA A 299 3.14 2.21 -10.72
N GLU A 300 2.92 3.46 -10.29
CA GLU A 300 1.73 3.83 -9.53
C GLU A 300 0.42 3.65 -10.34
N HIS A 301 0.44 3.94 -11.63
CA HIS A 301 -0.72 3.71 -12.50
C HIS A 301 -1.01 2.21 -12.62
N GLY A 302 0.03 1.40 -12.85
CA GLY A 302 -0.11 -0.06 -12.90
C GLY A 302 -0.69 -0.65 -11.62
N ARG A 303 -0.20 -0.23 -10.44
CA ARG A 303 -0.79 -0.60 -9.14
C ARG A 303 -2.26 -0.22 -9.05
N CYS A 304 -2.61 1.01 -9.43
CA CYS A 304 -4.00 1.49 -9.42
C CYS A 304 -4.97 0.59 -10.18
N VAL A 305 -4.56 0.16 -11.38
CA VAL A 305 -5.39 -0.66 -12.27
C VAL A 305 -5.51 -2.07 -11.73
N VAL A 306 -4.39 -2.69 -11.32
CA VAL A 306 -4.37 -4.07 -10.80
C VAL A 306 -5.18 -4.17 -9.51
N GLU A 307 -4.99 -3.25 -8.57
CA GLU A 307 -5.76 -3.22 -7.32
C GLU A 307 -7.27 -3.04 -7.59
N ASP A 308 -7.65 -2.21 -8.57
CA ASP A 308 -9.07 -2.04 -8.90
C ASP A 308 -9.70 -3.30 -9.48
N ALA A 309 -9.00 -3.98 -10.39
CA ALA A 309 -9.47 -5.25 -10.94
C ALA A 309 -9.55 -6.31 -9.83
N THR A 310 -8.54 -6.38 -8.97
CA THR A 310 -8.46 -7.31 -7.82
C THR A 310 -9.65 -7.10 -6.87
N VAL A 311 -9.91 -5.86 -6.47
CA VAL A 311 -11.06 -5.53 -5.60
C VAL A 311 -12.39 -5.78 -6.32
N ALA A 312 -12.50 -5.43 -7.61
CA ALA A 312 -13.72 -5.63 -8.38
C ALA A 312 -14.10 -7.11 -8.50
N PHE A 313 -13.11 -8.00 -8.65
CA PHE A 313 -13.29 -9.45 -8.67
C PHE A 313 -13.43 -10.08 -7.27
N GLY A 314 -13.31 -9.30 -6.20
CA GLY A 314 -13.31 -9.83 -4.84
C GLY A 314 -12.09 -10.66 -4.48
N LEU A 315 -10.99 -10.52 -5.23
CA LEU A 315 -9.72 -11.23 -5.03
C LEU A 315 -8.89 -10.58 -3.93
N VAL A 316 -9.44 -10.50 -2.73
CA VAL A 316 -8.85 -9.77 -1.60
C VAL A 316 -8.59 -10.71 -0.43
N ASP A 317 -7.88 -10.23 0.60
CA ASP A 317 -7.53 -11.02 1.78
C ASP A 317 -6.85 -12.35 1.37
N ASP A 318 -7.38 -13.50 1.80
CA ASP A 318 -6.84 -14.85 1.52
C ASP A 318 -6.95 -15.26 0.03
N ASP A 319 -7.76 -14.54 -0.76
CA ASP A 319 -7.96 -14.77 -2.19
C ASP A 319 -7.19 -13.78 -3.06
N ARG A 320 -6.21 -13.07 -2.48
CA ARG A 320 -5.34 -12.20 -3.26
C ARG A 320 -4.44 -13.01 -4.21
N PRO A 321 -4.29 -12.59 -5.47
CA PRO A 321 -3.42 -13.26 -6.42
C PRO A 321 -1.96 -13.21 -5.94
N ALA A 322 -1.35 -14.37 -5.79
CA ALA A 322 0.02 -14.53 -5.28
C ALA A 322 0.89 -15.40 -6.19
N GLY A 323 0.33 -15.86 -7.32
CA GLY A 323 1.06 -16.59 -8.35
C GLY A 323 2.16 -15.75 -8.98
N ALA A 324 3.15 -16.43 -9.56
CA ALA A 324 4.34 -15.78 -10.13
C ALA A 324 4.00 -14.69 -11.16
N GLU A 325 3.01 -14.93 -12.02
CA GLU A 325 2.54 -13.96 -13.03
C GLU A 325 1.85 -12.72 -12.41
N ALA A 326 1.20 -12.88 -11.26
CA ALA A 326 0.43 -11.82 -10.60
C ALA A 326 1.29 -10.89 -9.73
N ARG A 327 2.39 -11.39 -9.15
CA ARG A 327 3.26 -10.63 -8.21
C ARG A 327 3.79 -9.34 -8.81
N ASP A 328 4.31 -9.41 -10.04
CA ASP A 328 4.90 -8.25 -10.72
C ASP A 328 3.94 -7.56 -11.69
N LEU A 329 2.67 -8.00 -11.75
CA LEU A 329 1.69 -7.54 -12.73
C LEU A 329 1.58 -6.02 -12.76
N ALA A 330 1.54 -5.38 -11.58
CA ALA A 330 1.45 -3.92 -11.48
C ALA A 330 2.65 -3.18 -12.05
N LEU A 331 3.86 -3.76 -11.98
CA LEU A 331 5.06 -3.18 -12.59
C LEU A 331 5.09 -3.40 -14.11
N ARG A 332 4.56 -4.54 -14.56
CA ARG A 332 4.48 -4.94 -15.97
C ARG A 332 3.49 -4.11 -16.78
N VAL A 333 2.40 -3.62 -16.18
CA VAL A 333 1.44 -2.75 -16.87
C VAL A 333 2.12 -1.58 -17.59
N PRO A 334 2.91 -0.72 -16.93
CA PRO A 334 3.60 0.38 -17.61
C PRO A 334 4.89 -0.03 -18.36
N SER A 335 5.61 -1.07 -17.91
CA SER A 335 6.90 -1.45 -18.51
C SER A 335 6.73 -2.28 -19.78
N GLU A 336 5.78 -3.23 -19.79
CA GLU A 336 5.45 -4.10 -20.93
C GLU A 336 4.28 -3.55 -21.75
N GLY A 337 3.50 -2.61 -21.20
CA GLY A 337 2.34 -2.02 -21.88
C GLY A 337 1.13 -2.96 -21.93
N LEU A 338 0.93 -3.76 -20.88
CA LEU A 338 -0.15 -4.75 -20.80
C LEU A 338 -1.52 -4.11 -21.02
N SER A 339 -2.36 -4.79 -21.81
CA SER A 339 -3.74 -4.38 -22.03
C SER A 339 -4.64 -4.77 -20.85
N PRO A 340 -5.86 -4.20 -20.75
CA PRO A 340 -6.82 -4.59 -19.74
C PRO A 340 -7.17 -6.08 -19.80
N VAL A 341 -7.16 -6.64 -21.01
CA VAL A 341 -7.44 -8.06 -21.24
C VAL A 341 -6.32 -8.93 -20.67
N ASP A 342 -5.06 -8.52 -20.84
CA ASP A 342 -3.92 -9.25 -20.27
C ASP A 342 -3.95 -9.22 -18.74
N ILE A 343 -4.25 -8.04 -18.17
CA ILE A 343 -4.35 -7.85 -16.72
C ILE A 343 -5.43 -8.77 -16.13
N GLU A 344 -6.65 -8.71 -16.66
CA GLU A 344 -7.75 -9.51 -16.12
C GLU A 344 -7.54 -11.01 -16.37
N ARG A 345 -6.93 -11.42 -17.49
CA ARG A 345 -6.57 -12.83 -17.72
C ARG A 345 -5.56 -13.34 -16.71
N VAL A 346 -4.52 -12.56 -16.40
CA VAL A 346 -3.54 -12.95 -15.37
C VAL A 346 -4.23 -13.11 -14.01
N LEU A 347 -5.08 -12.15 -13.63
CA LEU A 347 -5.80 -12.18 -12.36
C LEU A 347 -6.77 -13.38 -12.27
N LEU A 348 -7.56 -13.62 -13.32
CA LEU A 348 -8.56 -14.70 -13.35
C LEU A 348 -7.94 -16.10 -13.56
N ALA A 349 -6.74 -16.18 -14.12
CA ALA A 349 -5.99 -17.44 -14.23
C ALA A 349 -5.25 -17.82 -12.94
N ASP A 350 -5.05 -16.87 -12.01
CA ASP A 350 -4.37 -17.11 -10.75
C ASP A 350 -5.08 -18.21 -9.91
N PRO A 351 -4.33 -19.06 -9.20
CA PRO A 351 -4.92 -20.08 -8.33
C PRO A 351 -5.98 -19.54 -7.35
N ALA A 352 -5.84 -18.31 -6.85
CA ALA A 352 -6.82 -17.71 -5.96
C ALA A 352 -8.17 -17.46 -6.65
N ALA A 353 -8.15 -16.87 -7.85
CA ALA A 353 -9.37 -16.68 -8.63
C ALA A 353 -10.00 -18.00 -9.06
N ARG A 354 -9.17 -19.00 -9.41
CA ARG A 354 -9.67 -20.34 -9.74
C ARG A 354 -10.36 -21.01 -8.56
N ARG A 355 -9.87 -20.83 -7.32
CA ARG A 355 -10.55 -21.32 -6.11
C ARG A 355 -11.92 -20.65 -5.95
N LEU A 356 -11.99 -19.33 -6.04
CA LEU A 356 -13.26 -18.59 -5.95
C LEU A 356 -14.26 -19.01 -7.04
N LEU A 357 -13.80 -19.13 -8.29
CA LEU A 357 -14.63 -19.61 -9.40
C LEU A 357 -15.07 -21.06 -9.22
N SER A 358 -14.35 -21.85 -8.44
CA SER A 358 -14.72 -23.24 -8.11
C SER A 358 -15.63 -23.36 -6.88
N ASP A 359 -15.88 -22.26 -6.16
CA ASP A 359 -16.74 -22.28 -4.97
C ASP A 359 -18.23 -22.28 -5.37
N PRO A 360 -19.06 -23.20 -4.85
CA PRO A 360 -20.49 -23.26 -5.17
C PRO A 360 -21.29 -22.03 -4.77
N GLY A 361 -20.85 -21.27 -3.77
CA GLY A 361 -21.51 -20.05 -3.33
C GLY A 361 -21.10 -18.83 -4.16
N THR A 362 -19.80 -18.64 -4.33
CA THR A 362 -19.21 -17.39 -4.84
C THR A 362 -18.93 -17.45 -6.34
N GLY A 363 -18.56 -18.62 -6.87
CA GLY A 363 -18.16 -18.80 -8.26
C GLY A 363 -19.23 -18.41 -9.28
N PRO A 364 -20.50 -18.85 -9.13
CA PRO A 364 -21.61 -18.43 -9.98
C PRO A 364 -21.81 -16.91 -10.05
N GLU A 365 -21.82 -16.24 -8.90
CA GLU A 365 -22.03 -14.80 -8.83
C GLU A 365 -20.87 -14.04 -9.49
N LEU A 366 -19.64 -14.44 -9.20
CA LEU A 366 -18.45 -13.86 -9.80
C LEU A 366 -18.46 -14.03 -11.32
N LEU A 367 -18.72 -15.23 -11.83
CA LEU A 367 -18.74 -15.50 -13.27
C LEU A 367 -19.83 -14.68 -13.98
N GLY A 368 -21.03 -14.67 -13.43
CA GLY A 368 -22.14 -13.88 -13.95
C GLY A 368 -21.78 -12.40 -14.03
N ALA A 369 -21.16 -11.87 -12.97
CA ALA A 369 -20.78 -10.47 -12.91
C ALA A 369 -19.62 -10.12 -13.86
N VAL A 370 -18.61 -11.00 -14.00
CA VAL A 370 -17.50 -10.81 -14.94
C VAL A 370 -18.00 -10.71 -16.39
N LEU A 371 -18.99 -11.53 -16.75
CA LEU A 371 -19.54 -11.66 -18.10
C LEU A 371 -20.64 -10.66 -18.46
N THR A 372 -21.13 -9.87 -17.50
CA THR A 372 -22.20 -8.89 -17.80
C THR A 372 -22.00 -7.50 -17.20
N SER A 373 -21.18 -7.34 -16.16
CA SER A 373 -21.03 -6.08 -15.43
C SER A 373 -19.90 -5.20 -15.98
N THR A 374 -20.14 -3.89 -16.01
CA THR A 374 -19.20 -2.87 -16.49
C THR A 374 -18.46 -2.14 -15.35
N ALA A 375 -18.59 -2.62 -14.10
CA ALA A 375 -17.97 -2.11 -12.87
C ALA A 375 -17.41 -0.68 -12.94
N THR A 376 -18.30 0.31 -12.97
CA THR A 376 -17.89 1.73 -12.92
C THR A 376 -17.58 2.22 -11.50
N ASP A 377 -18.09 1.52 -10.47
CA ASP A 377 -17.98 1.90 -9.05
C ASP A 377 -17.17 0.92 -8.17
N GLY A 378 -16.44 -0.01 -8.80
CA GLY A 378 -15.46 -0.88 -8.12
C GLY A 378 -16.04 -2.16 -7.50
N ARG A 379 -17.26 -2.57 -7.87
CA ARG A 379 -17.84 -3.87 -7.51
C ARG A 379 -18.56 -4.45 -8.72
N LEU A 380 -18.29 -5.71 -9.01
CA LEU A 380 -19.01 -6.47 -10.02
C LEU A 380 -20.27 -7.03 -9.39
N GLU A 381 -21.42 -6.70 -9.96
CA GLU A 381 -22.72 -7.27 -9.58
C GLU A 381 -23.37 -7.83 -10.84
N PRO A 382 -23.89 -9.06 -10.81
CA PRO A 382 -24.53 -9.66 -11.96
C PRO A 382 -25.88 -8.97 -12.23
N ASP A 383 -26.11 -8.61 -13.49
CA ASP A 383 -27.42 -8.16 -13.95
C ASP A 383 -28.38 -9.36 -14.16
N GLU A 384 -29.53 -9.14 -14.81
CA GLU A 384 -30.49 -10.21 -15.13
C GLU A 384 -29.84 -11.34 -15.95
N ASN A 385 -29.07 -11.01 -16.97
CA ASN A 385 -28.35 -11.99 -17.78
C ASN A 385 -27.24 -12.69 -16.97
N GLY A 386 -26.57 -11.96 -16.08
CA GLY A 386 -25.54 -12.48 -15.20
C GLY A 386 -26.10 -13.53 -14.23
N ARG A 387 -27.35 -13.36 -13.79
CA ARG A 387 -28.05 -14.35 -12.95
C ARG A 387 -28.35 -15.64 -13.71
N ASP A 388 -28.68 -15.56 -14.99
CA ASP A 388 -28.88 -16.75 -15.84
C ASP A 388 -27.55 -17.49 -16.08
N ILE A 389 -26.46 -16.76 -16.32
CA ILE A 389 -25.10 -17.33 -16.42
C ILE A 389 -24.70 -18.01 -15.10
N ALA A 390 -24.92 -17.32 -13.97
CA ALA A 390 -24.66 -17.87 -12.65
C ALA A 390 -25.44 -19.17 -12.43
N ALA A 391 -26.72 -19.21 -12.77
CA ALA A 391 -27.55 -20.41 -12.63
C ALA A 391 -27.06 -21.57 -13.51
N ALA A 392 -26.65 -21.30 -14.76
CA ALA A 392 -26.08 -22.33 -15.64
C ALA A 392 -24.75 -22.87 -15.11
N TYR A 393 -23.88 -22.00 -14.61
CA TYR A 393 -22.60 -22.38 -14.04
C TYR A 393 -22.72 -23.13 -12.71
N ALA A 394 -23.70 -22.78 -11.87
CA ALA A 394 -24.02 -23.53 -10.66
C ALA A 394 -24.35 -25.00 -10.95
N ARG A 395 -25.04 -25.29 -12.08
CA ARG A 395 -25.30 -26.67 -12.53
C ARG A 395 -24.03 -27.40 -12.97
N VAL A 396 -23.05 -26.70 -13.55
CA VAL A 396 -21.71 -27.26 -13.85
C VAL A 396 -21.01 -27.66 -12.56
N LEU A 397 -21.01 -26.78 -11.55
CA LEU A 397 -20.44 -27.04 -10.23
C LEU A 397 -21.13 -28.20 -9.50
N ALA A 398 -22.44 -28.34 -9.67
CA ALA A 398 -23.22 -29.45 -9.14
C ALA A 398 -23.00 -30.79 -9.88
N GLY A 399 -22.27 -30.79 -11.00
CA GLY A 399 -21.98 -31.99 -11.78
C GLY A 399 -23.16 -32.50 -12.60
N GLU A 400 -24.12 -31.65 -12.97
CA GLU A 400 -25.32 -32.02 -13.75
C GLU A 400 -25.04 -32.32 -15.24
N GLY A 401 -23.78 -32.65 -15.58
CA GLY A 401 -23.31 -32.84 -16.94
C GLY A 401 -23.15 -31.52 -17.71
N PRO A 402 -22.87 -31.59 -19.03
CA PRO A 402 -22.56 -30.40 -19.83
C PRO A 402 -23.71 -29.39 -19.86
N GLN A 403 -23.38 -28.12 -19.58
CA GLN A 403 -24.31 -27.01 -19.58
C GLN A 403 -24.01 -26.05 -20.73
N ASP A 404 -25.04 -25.46 -21.31
CA ASP A 404 -24.89 -24.32 -22.22
C ASP A 404 -24.84 -23.04 -21.38
N VAL A 405 -23.64 -22.47 -21.25
CA VAL A 405 -23.42 -21.21 -20.53
C VAL A 405 -23.36 -20.07 -21.56
N PRO A 406 -24.22 -19.05 -21.44
CA PRO A 406 -24.19 -17.90 -22.35
C PRO A 406 -22.78 -17.30 -22.45
N SER A 407 -22.36 -16.91 -23.64
CA SER A 407 -21.02 -16.38 -23.97
C SER A 407 -19.84 -17.36 -23.87
N LEU A 408 -19.98 -18.48 -23.15
CA LEU A 408 -18.94 -19.52 -23.05
C LEU A 408 -19.24 -20.76 -23.89
N GLY A 409 -20.50 -20.94 -24.31
CA GLY A 409 -20.94 -22.11 -25.05
C GLY A 409 -21.11 -23.33 -24.14
N ARG A 410 -20.98 -24.52 -24.73
CA ARG A 410 -21.19 -25.78 -24.02
C ARG A 410 -19.95 -26.13 -23.19
N VAL A 411 -20.10 -26.17 -21.87
CA VAL A 411 -19.05 -26.47 -20.88
C VAL A 411 -19.42 -27.69 -20.06
N ASP A 412 -18.44 -28.54 -19.76
CA ASP A 412 -18.64 -29.83 -19.09
C ASP A 412 -18.03 -29.92 -17.69
N SER A 413 -17.22 -28.93 -17.31
CA SER A 413 -16.53 -28.88 -16.03
C SER A 413 -16.18 -27.44 -15.66
N VAL A 414 -15.84 -27.24 -14.38
CA VAL A 414 -15.33 -25.95 -13.89
C VAL A 414 -14.06 -25.53 -14.65
N GLY A 415 -13.15 -26.48 -14.90
CA GLY A 415 -11.93 -26.22 -15.66
C GLY A 415 -12.21 -25.74 -17.08
N SER A 416 -13.08 -26.44 -17.83
CA SER A 416 -13.42 -26.04 -19.20
C SER A 416 -14.17 -24.71 -19.26
N ALA A 417 -14.98 -24.39 -18.24
CA ALA A 417 -15.62 -23.09 -18.13
C ALA A 417 -14.63 -21.94 -17.85
N ILE A 418 -13.64 -22.15 -16.97
CA ILE A 418 -12.59 -21.16 -16.70
C ILE A 418 -11.73 -20.94 -17.96
N ASP A 419 -11.34 -22.01 -18.65
CA ASP A 419 -10.56 -21.91 -19.87
C ASP A 419 -11.35 -21.21 -20.99
N ALA A 420 -12.65 -21.51 -21.11
CA ALA A 420 -13.55 -20.81 -22.04
C ALA A 420 -13.70 -19.33 -21.69
N LEU A 421 -13.83 -18.98 -20.40
CA LEU A 421 -13.89 -17.58 -19.94
C LEU A 421 -12.64 -16.80 -20.35
N LEU A 422 -11.45 -17.35 -20.06
CA LEU A 422 -10.17 -16.72 -20.38
C LEU A 422 -9.98 -16.54 -21.90
N ALA A 423 -10.52 -17.46 -22.70
CA ALA A 423 -10.50 -17.39 -24.16
C ALA A 423 -11.60 -16.51 -24.77
N SER A 424 -12.64 -16.14 -24.01
CA SER A 424 -13.83 -15.47 -24.55
C SER A 424 -13.58 -14.04 -25.02
N ASP A 425 -14.21 -13.68 -26.14
CA ASP A 425 -14.26 -12.29 -26.62
C ASP A 425 -15.07 -11.40 -25.67
N THR A 426 -16.07 -11.96 -24.99
CA THR A 426 -16.89 -11.26 -24.01
C THR A 426 -16.05 -10.73 -22.84
N LEU A 427 -15.14 -11.55 -22.29
CA LEU A 427 -14.21 -11.09 -21.25
C LEU A 427 -13.37 -9.93 -21.78
N ALA A 428 -12.83 -10.06 -22.99
CA ALA A 428 -11.96 -9.05 -23.57
C ALA A 428 -12.68 -7.71 -23.79
N ASP A 429 -13.89 -7.73 -24.34
CA ASP A 429 -14.69 -6.52 -24.58
C ASP A 429 -15.08 -5.84 -23.26
N LEU A 430 -15.45 -6.61 -22.24
CA LEU A 430 -15.81 -6.07 -20.93
C LEU A 430 -14.60 -5.54 -20.17
N ALA A 431 -13.43 -6.19 -20.25
CA ALA A 431 -12.19 -5.71 -19.67
C ALA A 431 -11.80 -4.33 -20.24
N ILE A 432 -11.86 -4.20 -21.58
CA ILE A 432 -11.61 -2.94 -22.28
C ILE A 432 -12.61 -1.88 -21.81
N ARG A 433 -13.90 -2.22 -21.74
CA ARG A 433 -14.94 -1.28 -21.36
C ARG A 433 -14.80 -0.81 -19.91
N ARG A 434 -14.56 -1.71 -18.95
CA ARG A 434 -14.30 -1.37 -17.53
C ARG A 434 -13.13 -0.41 -17.41
N TYR A 435 -12.03 -0.73 -18.08
CA TYR A 435 -10.83 0.08 -18.03
C TYR A 435 -11.02 1.47 -18.66
N LEU A 436 -11.56 1.54 -19.88
CA LEU A 436 -11.79 2.83 -20.56
C LEU A 436 -12.88 3.64 -19.89
N GLY A 437 -13.94 3.00 -19.39
CA GLY A 437 -14.99 3.65 -18.60
C GLY A 437 -14.41 4.38 -17.39
N ARG A 438 -13.43 3.77 -16.72
CA ARG A 438 -12.66 4.40 -15.63
C ARG A 438 -11.75 5.54 -16.11
N ALA A 439 -10.97 5.30 -17.16
CA ALA A 439 -9.90 6.20 -17.60
C ALA A 439 -10.41 7.45 -18.34
N VAL A 440 -11.44 7.28 -19.17
CA VAL A 440 -11.97 8.35 -20.05
C VAL A 440 -13.48 8.58 -19.93
N GLY A 441 -14.20 7.72 -19.21
CA GLY A 441 -15.65 7.81 -19.02
C GLY A 441 -16.43 6.97 -20.03
N GLU A 442 -17.61 6.47 -19.62
CA GLU A 442 -18.46 5.55 -20.41
C GLU A 442 -18.78 6.07 -21.82
N ASP A 443 -19.09 7.35 -21.98
CA ASP A 443 -19.49 7.90 -23.29
C ASP A 443 -18.34 7.84 -24.30
N MET A 444 -17.12 8.15 -23.86
CA MET A 444 -15.94 8.07 -24.72
C MET A 444 -15.50 6.62 -24.91
N ALA A 445 -15.55 5.81 -23.85
CA ALA A 445 -15.27 4.38 -23.93
C ALA A 445 -16.17 3.68 -24.96
N ALA A 446 -17.48 3.97 -24.95
CA ALA A 446 -18.43 3.41 -25.90
C ALA A 446 -18.14 3.83 -27.35
N ARG A 447 -17.81 5.12 -27.59
CA ARG A 447 -17.46 5.61 -28.94
C ARG A 447 -16.20 4.96 -29.51
N HIS A 448 -15.24 4.60 -28.65
CA HIS A 448 -13.95 4.05 -29.05
C HIS A 448 -13.80 2.56 -28.78
N ALA A 449 -14.89 1.84 -28.46
CA ALA A 449 -14.82 0.42 -28.07
C ALA A 449 -14.21 -0.47 -29.17
N LEU A 450 -14.63 -0.28 -30.43
CA LEU A 450 -14.09 -1.03 -31.58
C LEU A 450 -12.62 -0.72 -31.83
N GLU A 451 -12.24 0.56 -31.78
CA GLU A 451 -10.86 0.99 -31.94
C GLU A 451 -9.96 0.41 -30.85
N ALA A 452 -10.45 0.40 -29.61
CA ALA A 452 -9.77 -0.21 -28.48
C ALA A 452 -9.58 -1.71 -28.65
N ARG A 453 -10.58 -2.41 -29.19
CA ARG A 453 -10.48 -3.84 -29.48
C ARG A 453 -9.36 -4.12 -30.49
N LEU A 454 -9.30 -3.33 -31.57
CA LEU A 454 -8.23 -3.43 -32.58
C LEU A 454 -6.86 -3.14 -31.97
N ALA A 455 -6.72 -2.07 -31.19
CA ALA A 455 -5.46 -1.70 -30.56
C ALA A 455 -4.93 -2.79 -29.60
N VAL A 456 -5.82 -3.46 -28.86
CA VAL A 456 -5.43 -4.61 -28.02
C VAL A 456 -4.94 -5.78 -28.88
N THR A 457 -5.59 -6.08 -30.01
CA THR A 457 -5.14 -7.16 -30.91
C THR A 457 -3.84 -6.85 -31.63
N GLU A 458 -3.56 -5.58 -31.94
CA GLU A 458 -2.33 -5.12 -32.55
C GLU A 458 -1.14 -5.14 -31.58
N GLY A 459 -1.41 -5.07 -30.26
CA GLY A 459 -0.44 -5.28 -29.19
C GLY A 459 -0.15 -4.05 -28.35
N ALA A 460 0.78 -4.21 -27.39
CA ALA A 460 1.05 -3.24 -26.33
C ALA A 460 1.35 -1.81 -26.81
N ALA A 461 2.08 -1.66 -27.92
CA ALA A 461 2.42 -0.35 -28.47
C ALA A 461 1.18 0.39 -29.01
N ALA A 462 0.31 -0.31 -29.75
CA ALA A 462 -0.93 0.24 -30.29
C ALA A 462 -1.91 0.60 -29.16
N TRP A 463 -2.08 -0.30 -28.19
CA TRP A 463 -2.87 -0.05 -26.98
C TRP A 463 -2.38 1.20 -26.24
N ARG A 464 -1.07 1.31 -25.98
CA ARG A 464 -0.49 2.46 -25.27
C ARG A 464 -0.69 3.77 -26.04
N ALA A 465 -0.50 3.76 -27.36
CA ALA A 465 -0.69 4.93 -28.20
C ALA A 465 -2.15 5.40 -28.18
N LEU A 466 -3.11 4.48 -28.30
CA LEU A 466 -4.54 4.77 -28.20
C LEU A 466 -4.87 5.35 -26.83
N LEU A 467 -4.41 4.71 -25.75
CA LEU A 467 -4.75 5.13 -24.39
C LEU A 467 -4.22 6.54 -24.09
N VAL A 468 -2.97 6.84 -24.46
CA VAL A 468 -2.39 8.19 -24.33
C VAL A 468 -3.26 9.21 -25.07
N ARG A 469 -3.66 8.90 -26.32
CA ARG A 469 -4.50 9.79 -27.13
C ARG A 469 -5.85 10.05 -26.47
N LEU A 470 -6.60 9.00 -26.12
CA LEU A 470 -7.94 9.13 -25.54
C LEU A 470 -7.93 9.88 -24.20
N VAL A 471 -6.96 9.58 -23.33
CA VAL A 471 -6.80 10.27 -22.05
C VAL A 471 -6.46 11.75 -22.26
N THR A 472 -5.64 12.06 -23.27
CA THR A 472 -5.29 13.45 -23.62
C THR A 472 -6.49 14.21 -24.21
N GLU A 473 -7.22 13.60 -25.13
CA GLU A 473 -8.46 14.14 -25.69
C GLU A 473 -9.49 14.41 -24.59
N ARG A 474 -9.67 13.45 -23.68
CA ARG A 474 -10.57 13.58 -22.52
C ARG A 474 -10.17 14.72 -21.59
N ALA A 475 -8.87 14.91 -21.35
CA ALA A 475 -8.39 16.02 -20.55
C ALA A 475 -8.68 17.38 -21.20
N ARG A 476 -8.73 17.45 -22.54
CA ARG A 476 -9.03 18.68 -23.29
C ARG A 476 -10.51 19.05 -23.33
N GLU A 477 -11.43 18.10 -23.14
CA GLU A 477 -12.88 18.38 -23.13
C GLU A 477 -13.26 19.36 -22.00
N GLN A 478 -13.63 20.60 -22.40
CA GLN A 478 -14.16 21.64 -21.52
C GLN A 478 -15.64 21.33 -21.17
N GLY A 479 -16.06 21.70 -19.95
CA GLY A 479 -17.50 21.74 -19.60
C GLY A 479 -18.12 20.43 -19.08
N GLY A 480 -17.32 19.46 -18.64
CA GLY A 480 -17.87 18.26 -17.98
C GLY A 480 -18.54 18.60 -16.64
N THR A 481 -19.76 18.10 -16.42
CA THR A 481 -20.40 18.10 -15.10
C THR A 481 -19.49 17.42 -14.09
N ARG A 482 -19.37 18.02 -12.88
CA ARG A 482 -18.70 17.38 -11.74
C ARG A 482 -19.31 16.01 -11.52
N ARG A 483 -18.53 14.95 -11.71
CA ARG A 483 -19.01 13.57 -11.51
C ARG A 483 -18.61 13.12 -10.11
N PRO A 484 -19.43 12.34 -9.39
CA PRO A 484 -18.98 11.71 -8.16
C PRO A 484 -17.72 10.87 -8.41
N LYS A 485 -16.78 10.89 -7.45
CA LYS A 485 -15.72 9.90 -7.36
C LYS A 485 -16.35 8.55 -7.01
N GLY A 486 -15.97 7.51 -7.74
CA GLY A 486 -16.30 6.14 -7.33
C GLY A 486 -15.73 5.87 -5.92
N ARG A 487 -16.36 4.96 -5.19
CA ARG A 487 -16.08 4.73 -3.77
C ARG A 487 -14.62 4.41 -3.46
N LEU A 488 -13.99 3.50 -4.21
CA LEU A 488 -12.57 3.15 -4.02
C LEU A 488 -11.66 4.36 -4.26
N ARG A 489 -11.94 5.13 -5.29
CA ARG A 489 -11.19 6.36 -5.62
C ARG A 489 -11.31 7.38 -4.49
N LEU A 490 -12.49 7.54 -3.92
CA LEU A 490 -12.75 8.47 -2.82
C LEU A 490 -11.98 8.07 -1.55
N LEU A 491 -11.99 6.79 -1.19
CA LEU A 491 -11.24 6.25 -0.05
C LEU A 491 -9.73 6.42 -0.24
N ARG A 492 -9.21 6.10 -1.43
CA ARG A 492 -7.78 6.28 -1.75
C ARG A 492 -7.34 7.73 -1.72
N SER A 493 -8.12 8.63 -2.33
CA SER A 493 -7.83 10.07 -2.27
C SER A 493 -7.72 10.54 -0.83
N LEU A 494 -8.64 10.10 0.05
CA LEU A 494 -8.64 10.51 1.46
C LEU A 494 -7.41 10.02 2.22
N PHE A 495 -7.00 8.77 2.01
CA PHE A 495 -5.78 8.23 2.61
C PHE A 495 -4.54 8.97 2.13
N VAL A 496 -4.41 9.20 0.82
CA VAL A 496 -3.24 9.91 0.29
C VAL A 496 -3.21 11.35 0.78
N ASP A 497 -4.34 12.04 0.79
CA ASP A 497 -4.42 13.45 1.15
C ASP A 497 -4.19 13.70 2.64
N LEU A 498 -4.52 12.74 3.51
CA LEU A 498 -4.39 12.86 4.96
C LEU A 498 -3.13 12.16 5.50
N LEU A 499 -2.79 10.98 4.99
CA LEU A 499 -1.69 10.16 5.50
C LEU A 499 -0.48 10.10 4.56
N GLY A 500 -0.53 10.74 3.39
CA GLY A 500 0.54 10.69 2.38
C GLY A 500 0.70 9.34 1.66
N ARG A 501 0.11 8.28 2.21
CA ARG A 501 0.14 6.90 1.68
C ARG A 501 -1.23 6.42 1.20
N ARG A 502 -1.23 5.34 0.43
CA ARG A 502 -2.46 4.62 0.08
C ARG A 502 -2.93 3.73 1.23
N PRO A 503 -4.23 3.40 1.28
CA PRO A 503 -4.69 2.34 2.16
C PRO A 503 -4.10 1.01 1.69
N THR A 504 -3.67 0.17 2.63
CA THR A 504 -3.39 -1.24 2.37
C THR A 504 -4.68 -1.93 1.91
N ASP A 505 -4.58 -3.08 1.24
CA ASP A 505 -5.75 -3.85 0.80
C ASP A 505 -6.69 -4.19 1.96
N ARG A 506 -6.12 -4.58 3.12
CA ARG A 506 -6.90 -4.89 4.32
C ARG A 506 -7.65 -3.67 4.84
N GLU A 507 -6.99 -2.51 4.89
CA GLU A 507 -7.65 -1.24 5.23
C GLU A 507 -8.75 -0.93 4.21
N LEU A 508 -8.46 -1.02 2.91
CA LEU A 508 -9.41 -0.70 1.85
C LEU A 508 -10.65 -1.61 1.90
N VAL A 509 -10.49 -2.92 2.10
CA VAL A 509 -11.59 -3.88 2.25
C VAL A 509 -12.37 -3.63 3.54
N ALA A 510 -11.69 -3.40 4.66
CA ALA A 510 -12.36 -3.10 5.92
C ALA A 510 -13.19 -1.81 5.81
N LEU A 511 -12.65 -0.79 5.15
CA LEU A 511 -13.31 0.47 4.90
C LEU A 511 -14.48 0.32 3.94
N VAL A 512 -14.31 -0.44 2.86
CA VAL A 512 -15.43 -0.82 1.99
C VAL A 512 -16.50 -1.48 2.87
N ARG A 513 -16.25 -2.62 3.52
CA ARG A 513 -17.28 -3.29 4.35
C ARG A 513 -17.90 -2.39 5.43
N ALA A 514 -17.13 -1.52 6.07
CA ALA A 514 -17.63 -0.57 7.07
C ALA A 514 -18.55 0.49 6.46
N THR A 515 -18.18 1.01 5.29
CA THR A 515 -18.96 2.02 4.58
C THR A 515 -20.27 1.49 4.00
N ASP A 516 -20.36 0.20 3.66
CA ASP A 516 -21.64 -0.45 3.26
C ASP A 516 -22.67 -0.50 4.39
N ARG A 517 -22.20 -0.46 5.64
CA ARG A 517 -23.06 -0.53 6.83
C ARG A 517 -23.55 0.84 7.29
N LEU A 518 -23.08 1.92 6.66
CA LEU A 518 -23.48 3.28 7.01
C LEU A 518 -24.88 3.59 6.44
N PRO A 519 -25.74 4.31 7.18
CA PRO A 519 -27.00 4.81 6.65
C PRO A 519 -26.74 5.74 5.46
N GLY A 520 -27.51 5.60 4.37
CA GLY A 520 -27.32 6.35 3.13
C GLY A 520 -27.40 7.88 3.22
N ALA A 521 -27.79 8.43 4.37
CA ALA A 521 -27.79 9.88 4.63
C ALA A 521 -26.41 10.45 5.01
N ILE A 522 -25.43 9.61 5.39
CA ILE A 522 -24.09 10.04 5.76
C ILE A 522 -23.12 9.64 4.65
N ALA A 523 -22.47 10.62 4.04
CA ALA A 523 -21.47 10.34 3.01
C ALA A 523 -20.28 9.60 3.66
N PRO A 524 -19.92 8.38 3.22
CA PRO A 524 -18.99 7.52 3.97
C PRO A 524 -17.59 8.11 4.21
N HIS A 525 -17.15 8.99 3.30
CA HIS A 525 -15.87 9.67 3.39
C HIS A 525 -15.80 10.71 4.51
N THR A 526 -16.93 11.26 4.98
CA THR A 526 -16.91 12.30 6.02
C THR A 526 -16.64 11.74 7.40
N VAL A 527 -17.25 10.60 7.72
CA VAL A 527 -16.97 9.84 8.94
C VAL A 527 -15.52 9.38 8.92
N LEU A 528 -15.08 8.83 7.79
CA LEU A 528 -13.71 8.35 7.66
C LEU A 528 -12.68 9.47 7.77
N ALA A 529 -12.95 10.64 7.18
CA ALA A 529 -12.05 11.79 7.30
C ALA A 529 -11.82 12.18 8.76
N LYS A 530 -12.90 12.21 9.55
CA LYS A 530 -12.80 12.49 10.98
C LYS A 530 -12.03 11.41 11.73
N VAL A 531 -12.30 10.14 11.45
CA VAL A 531 -11.58 9.02 12.07
C VAL A 531 -10.08 9.07 11.76
N LEU A 532 -9.70 9.38 10.52
CA LEU A 532 -8.30 9.50 10.13
C LEU A 532 -7.63 10.69 10.82
N LEU A 533 -8.29 11.86 10.88
CA LEU A 533 -7.76 13.01 11.60
C LEU A 533 -7.59 12.74 13.10
N ASP A 534 -8.57 12.08 13.73
CA ASP A 534 -8.55 11.71 15.15
C ASP A 534 -7.53 10.62 15.48
N SER A 535 -7.01 9.91 14.48
CA SER A 535 -6.03 8.84 14.70
C SER A 535 -4.66 9.35 15.18
N GLY A 536 -4.39 10.66 15.04
CA GLY A 536 -3.08 11.25 15.30
C GLY A 536 -2.00 10.85 14.28
N GLN A 537 -2.34 10.11 13.22
CA GLN A 537 -1.41 9.71 12.16
C GLN A 537 -1.30 10.75 11.03
N VAL A 538 -2.19 11.74 10.98
CA VAL A 538 -2.16 12.82 9.98
C VAL A 538 -1.12 13.86 10.39
N GLY A 539 -0.07 14.01 9.58
CA GLY A 539 1.02 14.96 9.80
C GLY A 539 0.62 16.41 9.54
N LEU A 540 -0.25 16.97 10.38
CA LEU A 540 -0.66 18.38 10.29
C LEU A 540 0.35 19.30 10.99
N PRO A 541 0.69 20.47 10.40
CA PRO A 541 1.55 21.45 11.05
C PRO A 541 0.88 22.05 12.28
N LEU A 542 1.66 22.52 13.25
CA LEU A 542 1.12 23.39 14.29
C LEU A 542 0.80 24.75 13.67
N LEU A 543 -0.20 25.44 14.23
CA LEU A 543 -0.57 26.78 13.74
C LEU A 543 0.62 27.76 13.75
N VAL A 544 1.51 27.63 14.73
CA VAL A 544 2.73 28.45 14.85
C VAL A 544 3.74 28.22 13.72
N ASP A 545 3.71 27.04 13.07
CA ASP A 545 4.60 26.69 11.97
C ASP A 545 4.10 27.28 10.62
N ILE A 546 2.87 27.78 10.58
CA ILE A 546 2.26 28.39 9.39
C ILE A 546 2.65 29.87 9.31
N GLN A 547 3.72 30.15 8.57
CA GLN A 547 4.24 31.52 8.39
C GLN A 547 3.37 32.39 7.47
N ASP A 548 2.68 31.77 6.50
CA ASP A 548 1.82 32.45 5.52
C ASP A 548 0.50 31.70 5.40
N ALA A 549 -0.48 32.09 6.22
CA ALA A 549 -1.79 31.45 6.26
C ALA A 549 -2.56 31.53 4.92
N PRO A 550 -2.63 32.68 4.22
CA PRO A 550 -3.25 32.76 2.90
C PRO A 550 -2.63 31.78 1.88
N ARG A 551 -1.31 31.68 1.84
CA ARG A 551 -0.62 30.74 0.95
C ARG A 551 -0.88 29.30 1.35
N TRP A 552 -0.78 28.97 2.64
CA TRP A 552 -1.06 27.63 3.15
C TRP A 552 -2.49 27.18 2.84
N LEU A 553 -3.48 28.06 3.04
CA LEU A 553 -4.88 27.80 2.69
C LEU A 553 -5.03 27.58 1.18
N THR A 554 -4.38 28.40 0.36
CA THR A 554 -4.38 28.22 -1.09
C THR A 554 -3.82 26.85 -1.48
N ASP A 555 -2.71 26.42 -0.86
CA ASP A 555 -2.12 25.10 -1.10
C ASP A 555 -3.06 23.96 -0.67
N ARG A 556 -3.80 24.10 0.45
CA ARG A 556 -4.81 23.12 0.87
C ARG A 556 -6.02 23.06 -0.06
N PHE A 557 -6.49 24.20 -0.55
CA PHE A 557 -7.55 24.27 -1.55
C PHE A 557 -7.11 23.63 -2.88
N LEU A 558 -5.87 23.85 -3.31
CA LEU A 558 -5.31 23.21 -4.49
C LEU A 558 -5.16 21.70 -4.30
N LEU A 559 -4.71 21.25 -3.13
CA LEU A 559 -4.56 19.83 -2.83
C LEU A 559 -5.92 19.11 -2.80
N HIS A 560 -6.83 19.54 -1.93
CA HIS A 560 -8.07 18.80 -1.65
C HIS A 560 -9.17 19.13 -2.65
N LEU A 561 -9.32 20.41 -3.02
CA LEU A 561 -10.40 20.89 -3.88
C LEU A 561 -9.96 21.21 -5.31
N GLY A 562 -8.65 21.16 -5.60
CA GLY A 562 -8.10 21.29 -6.96
C GLY A 562 -8.40 22.59 -7.67
N ARG A 563 -8.66 23.65 -6.90
CA ARG A 563 -8.91 24.99 -7.40
C ARG A 563 -8.37 25.98 -6.39
N ARG A 564 -8.23 27.23 -6.81
CA ARG A 564 -7.94 28.32 -5.89
C ARG A 564 -9.18 28.63 -5.04
N PRO A 565 -9.01 29.05 -3.78
CA PRO A 565 -10.12 29.56 -2.97
C PRO A 565 -10.65 30.87 -3.58
N ALA A 566 -11.96 31.09 -3.51
CA ALA A 566 -12.52 32.41 -3.72
C ALA A 566 -12.07 33.36 -2.58
N PRO A 567 -12.02 34.70 -2.79
CA PRO A 567 -11.64 35.64 -1.75
C PRO A 567 -12.45 35.48 -0.45
N GLU A 568 -13.75 35.19 -0.56
CA GLU A 568 -14.65 34.99 0.57
C GLU A 568 -14.35 33.69 1.31
N GLU A 569 -13.99 32.62 0.60
CA GLU A 569 -13.57 31.36 1.19
C GLU A 569 -12.24 31.51 1.91
N LEU A 570 -11.27 32.21 1.30
CA LEU A 570 -9.98 32.46 1.93
C LEU A 570 -10.16 33.21 3.27
N GLN A 571 -11.07 34.19 3.30
CA GLN A 571 -11.42 34.93 4.52
C GLN A 571 -12.15 34.06 5.54
N ALA A 572 -13.07 33.19 5.11
CA ALA A 572 -13.83 32.31 5.99
C ALA A 572 -12.93 31.25 6.64
N TYR A 573 -12.14 30.53 5.85
CA TYR A 573 -11.21 29.52 6.33
C TYR A 573 -10.04 30.13 7.12
N GLY A 574 -9.61 31.34 6.77
CA GLY A 574 -8.63 32.09 7.58
C GLY A 574 -9.14 32.42 8.99
N ARG A 575 -10.43 32.71 9.15
CA ARG A 575 -11.04 32.87 10.47
C ARG A 575 -11.06 31.57 11.26
N VAL A 576 -11.48 30.47 10.63
CA VAL A 576 -11.48 29.13 11.26
C VAL A 576 -10.08 28.71 11.70
N LEU A 577 -9.06 29.00 10.89
CA LEU A 577 -7.67 28.65 11.19
C LEU A 577 -7.13 29.36 12.45
N LEU A 578 -7.60 30.58 12.71
CA LEU A 578 -7.15 31.41 13.84
C LEU A 578 -8.08 31.35 15.06
N ASP A 579 -9.19 30.62 14.95
CA ASP A 579 -10.17 30.47 16.02
C ASP A 579 -9.63 29.53 17.13
N PRO A 580 -9.77 29.87 18.43
CA PRO A 580 -9.36 29.02 19.53
C PRO A 580 -10.02 27.62 19.53
N ASP A 581 -11.27 27.53 19.07
CA ASP A 581 -12.03 26.28 18.95
C ASP A 581 -11.91 25.67 17.52
N GLY A 582 -11.13 26.31 16.64
CA GLY A 582 -10.90 25.90 15.27
C GLY A 582 -9.53 25.26 15.06
N GLY A 583 -8.76 25.79 14.10
CA GLY A 583 -7.39 25.37 13.83
C GLY A 583 -7.20 24.51 12.58
N VAL A 584 -5.98 24.00 12.43
CA VAL A 584 -5.47 23.33 11.23
C VAL A 584 -6.30 22.09 10.87
N GLU A 585 -6.66 21.30 11.87
CA GLU A 585 -7.43 20.07 11.70
C GLU A 585 -8.84 20.36 11.18
N LEU A 586 -9.53 21.35 11.75
CA LEU A 586 -10.90 21.70 11.35
C LEU A 586 -10.95 22.24 9.92
N VAL A 587 -9.93 23.01 9.51
CA VAL A 587 -9.77 23.46 8.12
C VAL A 587 -9.64 22.26 7.18
N VAL A 588 -8.76 21.31 7.49
CA VAL A 588 -8.56 20.13 6.65
C VAL A 588 -9.83 19.28 6.59
N LEU A 589 -10.49 19.04 7.73
CA LEU A 589 -11.76 18.34 7.81
C LEU A 589 -12.83 19.00 6.92
N ALA A 590 -12.97 20.33 7.00
CA ALA A 590 -13.95 21.07 6.19
C ALA A 590 -13.69 20.94 4.68
N LEU A 591 -12.41 20.87 4.27
CA LEU A 591 -12.05 20.69 2.86
C LEU A 591 -12.35 19.27 2.36
N VAL A 592 -11.95 18.23 3.10
CA VAL A 592 -12.13 16.83 2.65
C VAL A 592 -13.57 16.32 2.81
N THR A 593 -14.40 17.02 3.57
CA THR A 593 -15.84 16.74 3.70
C THR A 593 -16.72 17.54 2.76
N ASN A 594 -16.11 18.46 1.99
CA ASN A 594 -16.81 19.28 1.02
C ASN A 594 -17.41 18.42 -0.10
N ALA A 595 -18.62 18.74 -0.58
CA ALA A 595 -19.24 18.04 -1.72
C ALA A 595 -18.35 18.06 -2.98
N GLU A 596 -17.55 19.11 -3.16
CA GLU A 596 -16.57 19.22 -4.24
C GLU A 596 -15.44 18.19 -4.12
N TYR A 597 -15.05 17.82 -2.91
CA TYR A 597 -14.03 16.80 -2.67
C TYR A 597 -14.51 15.42 -3.12
N ALA A 598 -15.80 15.15 -2.93
CA ALA A 598 -16.44 13.92 -3.40
C ALA A 598 -16.64 13.89 -4.93
N CYS A 599 -16.35 14.99 -5.63
CA CYS A 599 -16.51 15.11 -7.07
C CYS A 599 -15.16 15.23 -7.79
N ARG A 600 -15.17 14.91 -9.09
CA ARG A 600 -14.08 15.12 -10.05
C ARG A 600 -14.40 16.28 -10.98
#